data_AF-A0AAN0UDU7-F1
#
_entry.id   AF-A0AAN0UDU7-F1
#
_cell.length_a   1.000
_cell.length_b   1.000
_cell.length_c   1.000
_cell.angle_alpha   90.00
_cell.angle_beta   90.00
_cell.angle_gamma   90.00
#
_symmetry.space_group_name_H-M   'P 1'
#
loop_
_entity.id
_entity.type
_entity.pdbx_description
1 polymer ?
#
loop_
_entity_poly.entity_id
_entity_poly.type
_entity_poly.pdbx_seq_one_letter_code
_entity_poly.pdbx_strand_id
1 'polypeptide(L)'
;MLLTSLHVPVVIYAAKPSEQYHTLKDNLSQLFAPKSSDEFKVAKMQELSNFKLDRSRVQEFPTVQLNDRSAGSYSSLPSSKMTLQEAVKIAIQRNPDISQAISTLAGQNAGIDYAKAGYYPQLSGGITTGDLTSGERGRQLLTLNATQMLYDFGKVKSGVDVEQAKVQVEQANVLVSIDDIALDVAQSIINIQRYLQLNKIAEQQIAGIQRIQEIANLRANAGISSQADPIQAQSYLQAAQSGLIAQQSLLRQYQQHLRTLLGADVSRTGWIISDDLVKQSDLYGEPEFNTIPKMIAAQASVEVAKAQKEQTRLTRYPTLSVKGSLSQAINGRNPNNDKDDGLYSSVMLEASSQFYQGGAVSSQVKMASYAEEAAKSKVNSVYLDVLDQIRTSREQIENKQRQMLVLANRQATTVRTRELYQEQYKLGTRSLVDLLNAEQAIHSANSELETARYDIYNSIVQYISATGRSRQAYDLNNISIQGFEVQP
;
A
#
# COMPACT_ATOMS: atom_id res chain seq x y z
N MET A 1 -67.76 3.92 -13.15
CA MET A 1 -67.80 4.15 -14.62
C MET A 1 -67.11 5.48 -14.88
N LEU A 2 -66.09 5.62 -15.74
CA LEU A 2 -65.39 4.66 -16.59
C LEU A 2 -63.86 4.87 -16.46
N LEU A 3 -63.06 3.81 -16.58
CA LEU A 3 -61.63 3.94 -16.86
C LEU A 3 -61.43 4.25 -18.35
N THR A 4 -60.49 5.13 -18.68
CA THR A 4 -59.75 5.05 -19.95
C THR A 4 -58.28 5.39 -19.71
N SER A 5 -57.41 4.40 -19.88
CA SER A 5 -55.96 4.52 -19.76
C SER A 5 -55.34 4.71 -21.14
N LEU A 6 -54.93 5.94 -21.46
CA LEU A 6 -54.17 6.21 -22.69
C LEU A 6 -52.69 5.83 -22.48
N HIS A 7 -52.29 4.66 -22.98
CA HIS A 7 -50.87 4.31 -23.12
C HIS A 7 -50.33 4.97 -24.40
N VAL A 8 -49.41 5.93 -24.25
CA VAL A 8 -48.61 6.45 -25.36
C VAL A 8 -47.21 5.82 -25.27
N PRO A 9 -46.75 5.05 -26.26
CA PRO A 9 -45.42 4.45 -26.22
C PRO A 9 -44.36 5.52 -26.48
N VAL A 10 -43.59 5.87 -25.46
CA VAL A 10 -42.39 6.73 -25.61
C VAL A 10 -41.27 5.88 -26.22
N VAL A 11 -41.18 5.89 -27.55
CA VAL A 11 -40.07 5.26 -28.27
C VAL A 11 -38.84 6.18 -28.20
N ILE A 12 -37.97 5.95 -27.21
CA ILE A 12 -36.67 6.63 -27.14
C ILE A 12 -35.73 5.99 -28.16
N TYR A 13 -35.66 6.56 -29.37
CA TYR A 13 -34.61 6.23 -30.33
C TYR A 13 -33.30 6.89 -29.89
N ALA A 14 -32.52 6.17 -29.07
CA ALA A 14 -31.13 6.52 -28.81
C ALA A 14 -30.29 6.19 -30.05
N ALA A 15 -30.29 7.10 -31.03
CA ALA A 15 -29.38 7.03 -32.16
C ALA A 15 -27.92 7.08 -31.64
N LYS A 16 -27.05 6.22 -32.17
CA LYS A 16 -25.61 6.31 -31.89
C LYS A 16 -25.11 7.69 -32.33
N PRO A 17 -24.26 8.38 -31.55
CA PRO A 17 -23.72 9.67 -31.96
C PRO A 17 -23.00 9.54 -33.32
N SER A 18 -23.21 10.51 -34.21
CA SER A 18 -22.55 10.52 -35.51
C SER A 18 -21.05 10.77 -35.36
N GLU A 19 -20.24 10.28 -36.32
CA GLU A 19 -18.78 10.50 -36.34
C GLU A 19 -18.40 11.99 -36.33
N GLN A 20 -19.29 12.86 -36.83
CA GLN A 20 -19.13 14.32 -36.78
C GLN A 20 -19.17 14.89 -35.35
N TYR A 21 -19.97 14.30 -34.45
CA TYR A 21 -20.00 14.71 -33.04
C TYR A 21 -18.71 14.31 -32.32
N HIS A 22 -18.22 13.09 -32.58
CA HIS A 22 -16.94 12.62 -32.05
C HIS A 22 -15.78 13.47 -32.57
N THR A 23 -15.64 13.62 -33.88
CA THR A 23 -14.55 14.43 -34.47
C THR A 23 -14.57 15.90 -34.03
N LEU A 24 -15.74 16.54 -33.87
CA LEU A 24 -15.81 17.90 -33.33
C LEU A 24 -15.36 17.97 -31.87
N LYS A 25 -15.82 17.03 -31.03
CA LYS A 25 -15.40 16.94 -29.62
C LYS A 25 -13.90 16.68 -29.50
N ASP A 26 -13.37 15.77 -30.30
CA ASP A 26 -11.97 15.39 -30.31
C ASP A 26 -11.10 16.57 -30.79
N ASN A 27 -11.48 17.27 -31.87
CA ASN A 27 -10.80 18.48 -32.33
C ASN A 27 -10.84 19.63 -31.30
N LEU A 28 -11.97 19.85 -30.62
CA LEU A 28 -12.09 20.87 -29.57
C LEU A 28 -11.25 20.51 -28.34
N SER A 29 -11.20 19.24 -27.95
CA SER A 29 -10.31 18.79 -26.88
C SER A 29 -8.83 18.90 -27.26
N GLN A 30 -8.43 18.67 -28.51
CA GLN A 30 -7.06 18.92 -28.95
C GLN A 30 -6.65 20.41 -28.88
N LEU A 31 -7.62 21.33 -28.96
CA LEU A 31 -7.40 22.78 -28.86
C LEU A 31 -7.44 23.31 -27.42
N PHE A 32 -8.29 22.74 -26.55
CA PHE A 32 -8.60 23.31 -25.23
C PHE A 32 -8.42 22.34 -24.05
N ALA A 33 -7.91 21.12 -24.25
CA ALA A 33 -7.55 20.25 -23.13
C ALA A 33 -6.21 20.69 -22.49
N PRO A 34 -6.09 20.65 -21.15
CA PRO A 34 -4.80 20.68 -20.51
C PRO A 34 -3.95 19.48 -20.98
N LYS A 35 -2.70 19.74 -21.33
CA LYS A 35 -1.76 18.68 -21.71
C LYS A 35 -1.35 17.90 -20.47
N SER A 36 -1.73 16.63 -20.41
CA SER A 36 -1.35 15.78 -19.30
C SER A 36 0.17 15.59 -19.24
N SER A 37 0.71 15.68 -18.03
CA SER A 37 2.14 15.52 -17.76
C SER A 37 2.41 14.11 -17.26
N ASP A 38 3.41 13.43 -17.83
CA ASP A 38 3.90 12.14 -17.35
C ASP A 38 4.69 12.25 -16.01
N GLU A 39 4.90 13.46 -15.48
CA GLU A 39 5.70 13.76 -14.28
C GLU A 39 5.25 13.02 -13.00
N PHE A 40 4.00 12.56 -12.91
CA PHE A 40 3.51 11.78 -11.75
C PHE A 40 4.15 10.41 -11.59
N LYS A 41 4.80 9.89 -12.64
CA LYS A 41 5.48 8.59 -12.65
C LYS A 41 6.85 8.60 -11.94
N VAL A 42 7.24 9.73 -11.36
CA VAL A 42 8.56 9.89 -10.70
C VAL A 42 8.33 10.57 -9.35
N ALA A 43 8.69 9.92 -8.23
CA ALA A 43 8.75 10.58 -6.92
C ALA A 43 10.17 11.07 -6.66
N LYS A 44 10.41 12.33 -7.01
CA LYS A 44 11.69 13.00 -6.79
C LYS A 44 11.71 13.66 -5.41
N MET A 45 12.45 13.06 -4.46
CA MET A 45 12.68 13.66 -3.13
C MET A 45 13.23 15.09 -3.22
N GLN A 46 14.00 15.40 -4.27
CA GLN A 46 14.61 16.73 -4.49
C GLN A 46 13.66 17.77 -5.10
N GLU A 47 12.58 17.39 -5.80
CA GLU A 47 11.52 18.35 -6.19
C GLU A 47 10.53 18.59 -5.06
N LEU A 48 10.37 17.61 -4.16
CA LEU A 48 9.74 17.78 -2.84
C LEU A 48 10.63 18.60 -1.87
N SER A 49 11.88 18.90 -2.25
CA SER A 49 12.73 19.97 -1.70
C SER A 49 13.07 21.09 -2.71
N ASN A 50 12.21 21.23 -3.74
CA ASN A 50 12.05 22.37 -4.67
C ASN A 50 12.89 22.36 -6.01
N PHE A 51 12.20 22.28 -7.18
CA PHE A 51 12.57 22.61 -8.60
C PHE A 51 12.79 21.52 -9.72
N LYS A 52 12.18 21.79 -10.90
CA LYS A 52 12.04 21.16 -12.28
C LYS A 52 13.20 20.35 -12.94
N LEU A 53 13.10 19.47 -13.99
CA LEU A 53 12.08 18.85 -14.94
C LEU A 53 12.75 17.60 -15.65
N ASP A 54 12.15 16.43 -16.04
CA ASP A 54 11.33 16.01 -17.24
C ASP A 54 12.07 15.45 -18.53
N ARG A 55 11.44 14.47 -19.24
CA ARG A 55 11.63 13.86 -20.62
C ARG A 55 12.67 12.72 -20.83
N SER A 56 12.36 11.52 -21.34
CA SER A 56 11.18 11.02 -22.09
C SER A 56 11.20 9.50 -22.39
N ARG A 57 10.07 8.82 -22.08
CA ARG A 57 9.41 7.67 -22.78
C ARG A 57 10.16 6.34 -23.05
N VAL A 58 9.57 5.27 -22.52
CA VAL A 58 9.61 3.89 -23.08
C VAL A 58 8.17 3.45 -23.39
N GLN A 59 7.96 2.77 -24.52
CA GLN A 59 6.65 2.30 -24.99
C GLN A 59 6.30 0.90 -24.48
N GLU A 60 5.00 0.66 -24.26
CA GLU A 60 4.40 -0.66 -24.07
C GLU A 60 4.46 -1.50 -25.35
N PHE A 61 4.43 -2.84 -25.23
CA PHE A 61 3.94 -3.75 -26.28
C PHE A 61 3.32 -5.03 -25.64
N PRO A 62 2.48 -5.81 -26.37
CA PRO A 62 1.18 -6.23 -25.83
C PRO A 62 1.09 -7.70 -25.38
N THR A 63 -0.02 -8.03 -24.72
CA THR A 63 -0.42 -9.38 -24.33
C THR A 63 -0.82 -10.25 -25.52
N VAL A 64 -0.21 -11.44 -25.63
CA VAL A 64 -0.64 -12.51 -26.54
C VAL A 64 -1.56 -13.47 -25.79
N GLN A 65 -2.79 -13.66 -26.27
CA GLN A 65 -3.65 -14.76 -25.84
C GLN A 65 -3.36 -16.02 -26.66
N LEU A 66 -3.16 -17.17 -26.01
CA LEU A 66 -3.33 -18.48 -26.63
C LEU A 66 -4.01 -19.45 -25.67
N ASN A 67 -4.96 -20.21 -26.22
CA ASN A 67 -5.68 -21.28 -25.54
C ASN A 67 -4.85 -22.58 -25.48
N ASP A 68 -5.33 -23.50 -24.63
CA ASP A 68 -5.05 -24.94 -24.57
C ASP A 68 -3.68 -25.45 -24.03
N ARG A 69 -3.82 -26.16 -22.90
CA ARG A 69 -3.15 -27.43 -22.56
C ARG A 69 -1.62 -27.55 -22.65
N SER A 70 -0.94 -27.06 -21.64
CA SER A 70 0.07 -27.87 -20.91
C SER A 70 0.41 -27.24 -19.55
N ALA A 71 0.49 -28.05 -18.49
CA ALA A 71 1.05 -27.60 -17.23
C ALA A 71 2.59 -27.57 -17.32
N GLY A 72 3.18 -26.39 -17.09
CA GLY A 72 4.61 -26.11 -17.26
C GLY A 72 4.79 -24.82 -18.07
N SER A 73 5.51 -23.79 -17.63
CA SER A 73 6.47 -23.73 -16.53
C SER A 73 6.29 -22.44 -15.73
N TYR A 74 6.08 -22.56 -14.41
CA TYR A 74 6.48 -21.47 -13.52
C TYR A 74 7.99 -21.38 -13.60
N SER A 75 8.52 -20.21 -13.96
CA SER A 75 9.97 -19.97 -13.97
C SER A 75 10.50 -20.21 -12.57
N SER A 76 11.14 -21.36 -12.36
CA SER A 76 11.89 -21.61 -11.14
C SER A 76 12.94 -20.51 -11.04
N LEU A 77 12.86 -19.68 -10.00
CA LEU A 77 14.03 -18.94 -9.55
C LEU A 77 15.15 -20.00 -9.42
N PRO A 78 16.33 -19.79 -10.02
CA PRO A 78 17.40 -20.77 -9.96
C PRO A 78 17.69 -21.12 -8.50
N SER A 79 18.16 -22.34 -8.23
CA SER A 79 18.46 -22.86 -6.88
C SER A 79 19.66 -22.19 -6.19
N SER A 80 19.95 -20.97 -6.61
CA SER A 80 20.85 -19.99 -6.02
C SER A 80 20.44 -19.62 -4.60
N LYS A 81 21.43 -19.25 -3.81
CA LYS A 81 21.20 -18.49 -2.59
C LYS A 81 20.65 -17.12 -2.96
N MET A 82 19.70 -16.61 -2.20
CA MET A 82 19.03 -15.33 -2.46
C MET A 82 19.11 -14.43 -1.23
N THR A 83 19.33 -13.15 -1.46
CA THR A 83 19.42 -12.10 -0.43
C THR A 83 18.04 -11.51 -0.12
N LEU A 84 17.90 -10.82 1.02
CA LEU A 84 16.69 -10.05 1.31
C LEU A 84 16.46 -8.95 0.27
N GLN A 85 17.54 -8.27 -0.15
CA GLN A 85 17.53 -7.21 -1.16
C GLN A 85 16.87 -7.67 -2.47
N GLU A 86 17.27 -8.83 -2.99
CA GLU A 86 16.73 -9.41 -4.23
C GLU A 86 15.25 -9.80 -4.09
N ALA A 87 14.86 -10.39 -2.96
CA ALA A 87 13.46 -10.74 -2.71
C ALA A 87 12.56 -9.50 -2.60
N VAL A 88 12.99 -8.46 -1.87
CA VAL A 88 12.26 -7.19 -1.77
C VAL A 88 12.08 -6.58 -3.16
N LYS A 89 13.13 -6.54 -3.99
CA LYS A 89 13.07 -6.02 -5.37
C LYS A 89 12.08 -6.78 -6.25
N ILE A 90 11.99 -8.11 -6.14
CA ILE A 90 10.99 -8.90 -6.87
C ILE A 90 9.58 -8.63 -6.35
N ALA A 91 9.38 -8.59 -5.03
CA ALA A 91 8.08 -8.35 -4.42
C ALA A 91 7.51 -7.00 -4.83
N ILE A 92 8.27 -5.91 -4.69
CA ILE A 92 7.79 -4.56 -4.99
C ILE A 92 7.49 -4.34 -6.49
N GLN A 93 8.20 -5.03 -7.38
CA GLN A 93 7.94 -5.00 -8.83
C GLN A 93 6.65 -5.75 -9.24
N ARG A 94 6.08 -6.59 -8.35
CA ARG A 94 4.93 -7.46 -8.64
C ARG A 94 3.71 -7.21 -7.76
N ASN A 95 3.89 -6.62 -6.58
CA ASN A 95 2.83 -6.51 -5.57
C ASN A 95 1.66 -5.61 -6.07
N PRO A 96 0.40 -6.10 -6.02
CA PRO A 96 -0.77 -5.35 -6.48
C PRO A 96 -1.12 -4.10 -5.66
N ASP A 97 -0.76 -4.05 -4.37
CA ASP A 97 -1.05 -2.91 -3.49
C ASP A 97 -0.23 -1.69 -3.92
N ILE A 98 1.02 -1.92 -4.36
CA ILE A 98 1.86 -0.89 -5.01
C ILE A 98 1.25 -0.48 -6.36
N SER A 99 0.77 -1.43 -7.18
CA SER A 99 0.07 -1.10 -8.44
C SER A 99 -1.18 -0.23 -8.19
N GLN A 100 -1.93 -0.51 -7.13
CA GLN A 100 -3.09 0.24 -6.69
C GLN A 100 -2.69 1.64 -6.21
N ALA A 101 -1.63 1.77 -5.40
CA ALA A 101 -1.14 3.06 -4.94
C ALA A 101 -0.67 3.93 -6.12
N ILE A 102 0.09 3.36 -7.07
CA ILE A 102 0.52 4.06 -8.29
C ILE A 102 -0.67 4.45 -9.17
N SER A 103 -1.70 3.60 -9.30
CA SER A 103 -2.93 3.92 -10.03
C SER A 103 -3.75 5.03 -9.34
N THR A 104 -3.75 5.05 -8.01
CA THR A 104 -4.41 6.10 -7.19
C THR A 104 -3.70 7.44 -7.38
N LEU A 105 -2.36 7.44 -7.32
CA LEU A 105 -1.51 8.59 -7.66
C LEU A 105 -1.75 9.08 -9.09
N ALA A 106 -1.85 8.18 -10.07
CA ALA A 106 -2.14 8.53 -11.46
C ALA A 106 -3.51 9.21 -11.62
N GLY A 107 -4.55 8.67 -10.97
CA GLY A 107 -5.89 9.27 -10.93
C GLY A 107 -5.89 10.64 -10.24
N GLN A 108 -5.15 10.78 -9.13
CA GLN A 108 -5.01 12.05 -8.42
C GLN A 108 -4.24 13.10 -9.24
N ASN A 109 -3.26 12.69 -10.06
CA ASN A 109 -2.61 13.58 -11.01
C ASN A 109 -3.57 14.03 -12.15
N ALA A 110 -4.42 13.14 -12.67
CA ALA A 110 -5.47 13.55 -13.60
C ALA A 110 -6.46 14.56 -12.97
N GLY A 111 -6.60 14.55 -11.64
CA GLY A 111 -7.31 15.58 -10.87
C GLY A 111 -6.73 17.00 -11.06
N ILE A 112 -5.41 17.14 -11.24
CA ILE A 112 -4.78 18.43 -11.55
C ILE A 112 -5.23 18.95 -12.91
N ASP A 113 -5.28 18.07 -13.92
CA ASP A 113 -5.73 18.43 -15.26
C ASP A 113 -7.24 18.76 -15.26
N TYR A 114 -8.05 18.02 -14.51
CA TYR A 114 -9.45 18.37 -14.25
C TYR A 114 -9.59 19.76 -13.59
N ALA A 115 -8.77 20.10 -12.59
CA ALA A 115 -8.78 21.42 -11.96
C ALA A 115 -8.33 22.53 -12.94
N LYS A 116 -7.30 22.27 -13.77
CA LYS A 116 -6.85 23.20 -14.82
C LYS A 116 -7.92 23.42 -15.91
N ALA A 117 -8.84 22.48 -16.12
CA ALA A 117 -9.93 22.63 -17.10
C ALA A 117 -10.77 23.91 -16.84
N GLY A 118 -10.84 24.38 -15.59
CA GLY A 118 -11.51 25.64 -15.22
C GLY A 118 -10.90 26.91 -15.85
N TYR A 119 -9.68 26.85 -16.39
CA TYR A 119 -9.07 27.95 -17.16
C TYR A 119 -9.55 28.02 -18.61
N TYR A 120 -10.16 26.97 -19.14
CA TYR A 120 -10.49 26.81 -20.56
C TYR A 120 -11.98 27.03 -20.86
N PRO A 121 -12.36 27.30 -22.13
CA PRO A 121 -13.75 27.58 -22.48
C PRO A 121 -14.63 26.35 -22.22
N GLN A 122 -15.65 26.52 -21.39
CA GLN A 122 -16.67 25.51 -21.16
C GLN A 122 -17.73 25.61 -22.25
N LEU A 123 -17.70 24.65 -23.18
CA LEU A 123 -18.65 24.55 -24.28
C LEU A 123 -19.74 23.54 -23.91
N SER A 124 -21.00 23.94 -24.01
CA SER A 124 -22.15 23.06 -23.81
C SER A 124 -23.17 23.24 -24.94
N GLY A 125 -23.99 22.23 -25.16
CA GLY A 125 -25.04 22.28 -26.18
C GLY A 125 -26.15 21.30 -25.85
N GLY A 126 -27.36 21.62 -26.29
CA GLY A 126 -28.54 20.81 -26.04
C GLY A 126 -29.74 21.25 -26.87
N ILE A 127 -30.63 20.30 -27.13
CA ILE A 127 -31.94 20.58 -27.72
C ILE A 127 -32.97 20.55 -26.59
N THR A 128 -33.67 21.66 -26.38
CA THR A 128 -34.81 21.73 -25.47
C THR A 128 -36.09 21.62 -26.29
N THR A 129 -36.94 20.64 -25.96
CA THR A 129 -38.29 20.51 -26.53
C THR A 129 -39.33 20.76 -25.45
N GLY A 130 -40.37 21.53 -25.76
CA GLY A 130 -41.46 21.80 -24.82
C GLY A 130 -42.33 22.99 -25.21
N ASP A 131 -43.53 23.01 -24.65
CA ASP A 131 -44.53 24.06 -24.88
C ASP A 131 -44.26 25.22 -23.91
N LEU A 132 -43.58 26.27 -24.39
CA LEU A 132 -43.09 27.38 -23.56
C LEU A 132 -43.89 28.70 -23.70
N THR A 133 -44.96 28.72 -24.51
CA THR A 133 -45.88 29.86 -24.65
C THR A 133 -47.32 29.39 -24.87
N SER A 134 -48.30 30.24 -24.59
CA SER A 134 -49.71 29.96 -24.91
C SER A 134 -49.98 30.16 -26.42
N GLY A 135 -49.63 29.16 -27.23
CA GLY A 135 -49.91 29.15 -28.67
C GLY A 135 -49.03 28.20 -29.48
N GLU A 136 -47.79 27.97 -29.03
CA GLU A 136 -46.85 27.08 -29.72
C GLU A 136 -46.77 25.72 -29.04
N ARG A 137 -47.10 24.66 -29.79
CA ARG A 137 -46.95 23.26 -29.38
C ARG A 137 -45.76 22.62 -30.07
N GLY A 138 -44.95 21.86 -29.33
CA GLY A 138 -43.84 21.09 -29.88
C GLY A 138 -42.65 21.92 -30.35
N ARG A 139 -42.40 23.08 -29.72
CA ARG A 139 -41.22 23.90 -30.02
C ARG A 139 -39.94 23.13 -29.72
N GLN A 140 -39.00 23.16 -30.65
CA GLN A 140 -37.67 22.56 -30.51
C GLN A 140 -36.59 23.65 -30.66
N LEU A 141 -35.79 23.86 -29.62
CA LEU A 141 -34.74 24.87 -29.58
C LEU A 141 -33.38 24.20 -29.41
N LEU A 142 -32.53 24.27 -30.44
CA LEU A 142 -31.12 23.98 -30.32
C LEU A 142 -30.43 25.16 -29.63
N THR A 143 -29.61 24.87 -28.64
CA THR A 143 -28.78 25.86 -27.95
C THR A 143 -27.33 25.37 -27.90
N LEU A 144 -26.39 26.27 -28.15
CA LEU A 144 -24.96 26.11 -27.91
C LEU A 144 -24.51 27.27 -27.02
N ASN A 145 -23.76 26.99 -25.96
CA ASN A 145 -23.26 27.99 -25.04
C ASN A 145 -21.75 27.82 -24.85
N ALA A 146 -21.05 28.93 -24.71
CA ALA A 146 -19.62 28.98 -24.45
C ALA A 146 -19.38 29.90 -23.25
N THR A 147 -18.80 29.39 -22.16
CA THR A 147 -18.42 30.20 -21.00
C THR A 147 -16.92 30.16 -20.80
N GLN A 148 -16.25 31.31 -20.93
CA GLN A 148 -14.84 31.46 -20.60
C GLN A 148 -14.70 32.31 -19.34
N MET A 149 -14.02 31.78 -18.33
CA MET A 149 -13.59 32.58 -17.18
C MET A 149 -12.52 33.58 -17.61
N LEU A 150 -12.73 34.88 -17.38
CA LEU A 150 -11.70 35.90 -17.59
C LEU A 150 -10.83 36.07 -16.34
N TYR A 151 -11.48 36.15 -15.17
CA TYR A 151 -10.80 36.40 -13.91
C TYR A 151 -11.67 35.98 -12.71
N ASP A 152 -11.08 35.32 -11.73
CA ASP A 152 -11.81 34.73 -10.60
C ASP A 152 -11.10 34.93 -9.25
N PHE A 153 -10.11 35.83 -9.21
CA PHE A 153 -9.28 36.09 -8.03
C PHE A 153 -8.54 34.84 -7.53
N GLY A 154 -8.32 33.84 -8.39
CA GLY A 154 -7.50 32.65 -8.10
C GLY A 154 -8.27 31.42 -7.61
N LYS A 155 -9.61 31.36 -7.72
CA LYS A 155 -10.40 30.19 -7.31
C LYS A 155 -9.98 28.91 -8.05
N VAL A 156 -9.84 28.94 -9.38
CA VAL A 156 -9.32 27.83 -10.18
C VAL A 156 -7.87 27.53 -9.82
N LYS A 157 -7.03 28.55 -9.59
CA LYS A 157 -5.64 28.36 -9.14
C LYS A 157 -5.58 27.58 -7.83
N SER A 158 -6.33 28.00 -6.82
CA SER A 158 -6.38 27.31 -5.52
C SER A 158 -6.95 25.89 -5.63
N GLY A 159 -7.84 25.61 -6.58
CA GLY A 159 -8.24 24.24 -6.92
C GLY A 159 -7.08 23.41 -7.48
N VAL A 160 -6.29 23.96 -8.39
CA VAL A 160 -5.07 23.32 -8.89
C VAL A 160 -4.04 23.11 -7.78
N ASP A 161 -3.85 24.11 -6.89
CA ASP A 161 -2.95 24.01 -5.73
C ASP A 161 -3.41 22.88 -4.77
N VAL A 162 -4.72 22.69 -4.57
CA VAL A 162 -5.28 21.58 -3.77
C VAL A 162 -4.96 20.21 -4.38
N GLU A 163 -5.25 20.01 -5.67
CA GLU A 163 -4.98 18.72 -6.31
C GLU A 163 -3.48 18.42 -6.41
N GLN A 164 -2.64 19.45 -6.58
CA GLN A 164 -1.19 19.33 -6.53
C GLN A 164 -0.68 18.89 -5.14
N ALA A 165 -1.24 19.43 -4.06
CA ALA A 165 -0.91 19.01 -2.71
C ALA A 165 -1.36 17.56 -2.42
N LYS A 166 -2.51 17.12 -2.96
CA LYS A 166 -2.96 15.71 -2.83
C LYS A 166 -2.03 14.75 -3.57
N VAL A 167 -1.49 15.13 -4.74
CA VAL A 167 -0.47 14.32 -5.44
C VAL A 167 0.74 14.06 -4.55
N GLN A 168 1.17 15.02 -3.73
CA GLN A 168 2.29 14.82 -2.78
C GLN A 168 1.94 13.81 -1.68
N VAL A 169 0.68 13.80 -1.20
CA VAL A 169 0.19 12.77 -0.26
C VAL A 169 0.26 11.39 -0.92
N GLU A 170 -0.24 11.23 -2.15
CA GLU A 170 -0.24 9.93 -2.83
C GLU A 170 1.17 9.45 -3.23
N GLN A 171 2.09 10.37 -3.58
CA GLN A 171 3.51 10.02 -3.76
C GLN A 171 4.12 9.44 -2.47
N ALA A 172 3.83 10.05 -1.33
CA ALA A 172 4.27 9.52 -0.03
C ALA A 172 3.58 8.21 0.33
N ASN A 173 2.30 8.02 0.00
CA ASN A 173 1.58 6.76 0.21
C ASN A 173 2.17 5.60 -0.61
N VAL A 174 2.65 5.85 -1.85
CA VAL A 174 3.38 4.83 -2.64
C VAL A 174 4.68 4.43 -1.92
N LEU A 175 5.43 5.39 -1.38
CA LEU A 175 6.64 5.10 -0.59
C LEU A 175 6.32 4.32 0.69
N VAL A 176 5.22 4.65 1.39
CA VAL A 176 4.73 3.87 2.54
C VAL A 176 4.41 2.43 2.14
N SER A 177 3.71 2.22 1.03
CA SER A 177 3.40 0.87 0.52
C SER A 177 4.66 0.08 0.19
N ILE A 178 5.67 0.70 -0.44
CA ILE A 178 6.97 0.08 -0.71
C ILE A 178 7.67 -0.35 0.60
N ASP A 179 7.69 0.52 1.62
CA ASP A 179 8.34 0.24 2.90
C ASP A 179 7.61 -0.84 3.72
N ASP A 180 6.27 -0.89 3.67
CA ASP A 180 5.45 -1.89 4.34
C ASP A 180 5.58 -3.28 3.65
N ILE A 181 5.59 -3.34 2.30
CA ILE A 181 5.85 -4.58 1.56
C ILE A 181 7.29 -5.07 1.75
N ALA A 182 8.27 -4.17 1.79
CA ALA A 182 9.66 -4.53 2.06
C ALA A 182 9.81 -5.14 3.48
N LEU A 183 9.10 -4.60 4.47
CA LEU A 183 9.06 -5.15 5.83
C LEU A 183 8.45 -6.56 5.88
N ASP A 184 7.31 -6.78 5.22
CA ASP A 184 6.62 -8.08 5.21
C ASP A 184 7.47 -9.19 4.55
N VAL A 185 8.12 -8.87 3.43
CA VAL A 185 9.10 -9.78 2.77
C VAL A 185 10.25 -10.12 3.69
N ALA A 186 10.84 -9.11 4.35
CA ALA A 186 11.98 -9.29 5.23
C ALA A 186 11.62 -10.14 6.47
N GLN A 187 10.51 -9.84 7.14
CA GLN A 187 10.00 -10.62 8.27
C GLN A 187 9.66 -12.05 7.85
N SER A 188 9.07 -12.25 6.67
CA SER A 188 8.78 -13.58 6.13
C SER A 188 10.04 -14.42 5.93
N ILE A 189 11.11 -13.84 5.37
CA ILE A 189 12.40 -14.53 5.19
C ILE A 189 13.05 -14.85 6.54
N ILE A 190 13.05 -13.90 7.48
CA ILE A 190 13.57 -14.08 8.85
C ILE A 190 12.83 -15.22 9.56
N ASN A 191 11.50 -15.28 9.44
CA ASN A 191 10.71 -16.34 10.05
C ASN A 191 10.88 -17.70 9.33
N ILE A 192 11.08 -17.75 8.01
CA ILE A 192 11.47 -18.99 7.32
C ILE A 192 12.79 -19.52 7.90
N GLN A 193 13.81 -18.67 8.06
CA GLN A 193 15.08 -19.07 8.67
C GLN A 193 14.94 -19.51 10.12
N ARG A 194 14.09 -18.83 10.91
CA ARG A 194 13.71 -19.23 12.27
C ARG A 194 13.16 -20.65 12.30
N TYR A 195 12.11 -20.96 11.53
CA TYR A 195 11.48 -22.28 11.57
C TYR A 195 12.34 -23.38 10.93
N LEU A 196 13.25 -23.06 10.01
CA LEU A 196 14.26 -24.01 9.55
C LEU A 196 15.21 -24.44 10.69
N GLN A 197 15.68 -23.52 11.54
CA GLN A 197 16.51 -23.89 12.69
C GLN A 197 15.70 -24.59 13.79
N LEU A 198 14.47 -24.14 14.07
CA LEU A 198 13.61 -24.79 15.06
C LEU A 198 13.27 -26.24 14.66
N ASN A 199 12.93 -26.50 13.40
CA ASN A 199 12.71 -27.86 12.89
C ASN A 199 13.94 -28.75 13.12
N LYS A 200 15.15 -28.24 12.84
CA LYS A 200 16.41 -28.96 13.09
C LYS A 200 16.62 -29.26 14.58
N ILE A 201 16.25 -28.34 15.47
CA ILE A 201 16.31 -28.53 16.93
C ILE A 201 15.26 -29.56 17.41
N ALA A 202 14.08 -29.62 16.79
CA ALA A 202 13.07 -30.64 17.05
C ALA A 202 13.46 -32.03 16.50
N GLU A 203 14.09 -32.11 15.31
CA GLU A 203 14.68 -33.35 14.79
C GLU A 203 15.78 -33.89 15.71
N GLN A 204 16.65 -33.01 16.22
CA GLN A 204 17.65 -33.36 17.22
C GLN A 204 17.03 -33.87 18.53
N GLN A 205 15.95 -33.24 19.01
CA GLN A 205 15.20 -33.69 20.18
C GLN A 205 14.60 -35.09 19.97
N ILE A 206 13.98 -35.35 18.80
CA ILE A 206 13.43 -36.66 18.44
C ILE A 206 14.54 -37.72 18.46
N ALA A 207 15.70 -37.45 17.86
CA ALA A 207 16.85 -38.35 17.89
C ALA A 207 17.47 -38.51 19.31
N GLY A 208 17.32 -37.52 20.17
CA GLY A 208 17.62 -37.60 21.61
C GLY A 208 16.71 -38.58 22.35
N ILE A 209 15.39 -38.37 22.23
CA ILE A 209 14.38 -39.19 22.89
C ILE A 209 14.38 -40.63 22.36
N GLN A 210 14.61 -40.86 21.07
CA GLN A 210 14.76 -42.20 20.49
C GLN A 210 15.91 -42.98 21.16
N ARG A 211 17.10 -42.38 21.32
CA ARG A 211 18.22 -43.03 22.03
C ARG A 211 17.91 -43.29 23.49
N ILE A 212 17.16 -42.39 24.16
CA ILE A 212 16.70 -42.61 25.54
C ILE A 212 15.69 -43.78 25.60
N GLN A 213 14.79 -43.89 24.61
CA GLN A 213 13.83 -44.97 24.48
C GLN A 213 14.52 -46.33 24.24
N GLU A 214 15.57 -46.38 23.41
CA GLU A 214 16.38 -47.57 23.20
C GLU A 214 17.03 -48.05 24.52
N ILE A 215 17.61 -47.13 25.30
CA ILE A 215 18.19 -47.46 26.61
C ILE A 215 17.10 -47.97 27.57
N ALA A 216 15.92 -47.33 27.61
CA ALA A 216 14.79 -47.76 28.42
C ALA A 216 14.31 -49.19 28.06
N ASN A 217 14.19 -49.49 26.76
CA ASN A 217 13.85 -50.83 26.26
C ASN A 217 14.87 -51.88 26.70
N LEU A 218 16.17 -51.62 26.51
CA LEU A 218 17.23 -52.54 26.89
C LEU A 218 17.22 -52.85 28.40
N ARG A 219 17.00 -51.83 29.25
CA ARG A 219 16.92 -52.00 30.70
C ARG A 219 15.66 -52.75 31.14
N ALA A 220 14.50 -52.46 30.54
CA ALA A 220 13.25 -53.15 30.86
C ALA A 220 13.29 -54.62 30.42
N ASN A 221 13.84 -54.92 29.24
CA ASN A 221 14.01 -56.28 28.74
C ASN A 221 15.03 -57.10 29.57
N ALA A 222 16.04 -56.44 30.13
CA ALA A 222 17.00 -57.05 31.06
C ALA A 222 16.46 -57.18 32.51
N GLY A 223 15.24 -56.71 32.80
CA GLY A 223 14.66 -56.71 34.15
C GLY A 223 15.29 -55.70 35.12
N ILE A 224 16.03 -54.71 34.61
CA ILE A 224 16.79 -53.72 35.39
C ILE A 224 15.95 -52.45 35.67
N SER A 225 14.87 -52.21 34.91
CA SER A 225 13.96 -51.08 35.10
C SER A 225 12.49 -51.48 34.94
N SER A 226 11.59 -50.54 35.22
CA SER A 226 10.14 -50.74 35.06
C SER A 226 9.75 -50.97 33.60
N GLN A 227 8.74 -51.80 33.36
CA GLN A 227 8.11 -51.95 32.04
C GLN A 227 7.32 -50.69 31.61
N ALA A 228 7.10 -49.74 32.53
CA ALA A 228 6.52 -48.43 32.22
C ALA A 228 7.53 -47.48 31.54
N ASP A 229 8.84 -47.68 31.74
CA ASP A 229 9.90 -46.80 31.23
C ASP A 229 9.82 -46.65 29.69
N PRO A 230 9.80 -47.72 28.87
CA PRO A 230 9.68 -47.60 27.42
C PRO A 230 8.38 -46.92 26.95
N ILE A 231 7.27 -47.13 27.67
CA ILE A 231 5.95 -46.56 27.35
C ILE A 231 5.97 -45.04 27.61
N GLN A 232 6.61 -44.60 28.70
CA GLN A 232 6.82 -43.18 28.97
C GLN A 232 7.71 -42.54 27.89
N ALA A 233 8.85 -43.14 27.55
CA ALA A 233 9.70 -42.63 26.48
C ALA A 233 8.98 -42.57 25.12
N GLN A 234 8.12 -43.56 24.80
CA GLN A 234 7.28 -43.55 23.60
C GLN A 234 6.28 -42.38 23.58
N SER A 235 5.71 -42.01 24.73
CA SER A 235 4.81 -40.86 24.86
C SER A 235 5.55 -39.53 24.63
N TYR A 236 6.75 -39.37 25.22
CA TYR A 236 7.61 -38.20 24.96
C TYR A 236 8.04 -38.12 23.49
N LEU A 237 8.32 -39.26 22.84
CA LEU A 237 8.64 -39.30 21.41
C LEU A 237 7.46 -38.83 20.54
N GLN A 238 6.24 -39.27 20.85
CA GLN A 238 5.02 -38.84 20.17
C GLN A 238 4.74 -37.34 20.37
N ALA A 239 4.99 -36.82 21.58
CA ALA A 239 4.88 -35.39 21.86
C ALA A 239 5.90 -34.56 21.05
N ALA A 240 7.16 -34.99 20.97
CA ALA A 240 8.19 -34.33 20.17
C ALA A 240 7.89 -34.38 18.65
N GLN A 241 7.39 -35.52 18.15
CA GLN A 241 6.93 -35.66 16.77
C GLN A 241 5.76 -34.71 16.45
N SER A 242 4.79 -34.58 17.36
CA SER A 242 3.69 -33.61 17.24
C SER A 242 4.21 -32.16 17.21
N GLY A 243 5.19 -31.83 18.07
CA GLY A 243 5.87 -30.53 18.08
C GLY A 243 6.57 -30.21 16.75
N LEU A 244 7.30 -31.16 16.17
CA LEU A 244 7.92 -31.00 14.84
C LEU A 244 6.87 -30.76 13.75
N ILE A 245 5.75 -31.48 13.75
CA ILE A 245 4.66 -31.28 12.78
C ILE A 245 4.09 -29.85 12.87
N ALA A 246 3.92 -29.31 14.08
CA ALA A 246 3.48 -27.94 14.29
C ALA A 246 4.48 -26.89 13.77
N GLN A 247 5.78 -27.06 14.07
CA GLN A 247 6.84 -26.16 13.56
C GLN A 247 6.98 -26.22 12.03
N GLN A 248 6.89 -27.42 11.44
CA GLN A 248 6.83 -27.58 9.98
C GLN A 248 5.60 -26.91 9.35
N SER A 249 4.47 -26.87 10.06
CA SER A 249 3.27 -26.14 9.61
C SER A 249 3.53 -24.64 9.55
N LEU A 250 4.17 -24.07 10.57
CA LEU A 250 4.55 -22.66 10.62
C LEU A 250 5.59 -22.31 9.53
N LEU A 251 6.59 -23.17 9.30
CA LEU A 251 7.52 -23.02 8.17
C LEU A 251 6.76 -22.95 6.84
N ARG A 252 5.84 -23.89 6.60
CA ARG A 252 5.03 -23.93 5.37
C ARG A 252 4.15 -22.69 5.23
N GLN A 253 3.59 -22.16 6.32
CA GLN A 253 2.79 -20.94 6.31
C GLN A 253 3.60 -19.73 5.82
N TYR A 254 4.77 -19.47 6.40
CA TYR A 254 5.63 -18.37 5.93
C TYR A 254 6.17 -18.60 4.51
N GLN A 255 6.44 -19.85 4.11
CA GLN A 255 6.78 -20.18 2.72
C GLN A 255 5.63 -19.90 1.74
N GLN A 256 4.38 -20.20 2.07
CA GLN A 256 3.24 -19.87 1.19
C GLN A 256 2.96 -18.36 1.15
N HIS A 257 3.14 -17.64 2.27
CA HIS A 257 3.02 -16.19 2.30
C HIS A 257 4.07 -15.52 1.41
N LEU A 258 5.36 -15.85 1.60
CA LEU A 258 6.44 -15.32 0.75
C LEU A 258 6.31 -15.76 -0.71
N ARG A 259 5.81 -16.97 -0.99
CA ARG A 259 5.45 -17.40 -2.36
C ARG A 259 4.39 -16.51 -2.99
N THR A 260 3.43 -16.01 -2.20
CA THR A 260 2.38 -15.10 -2.67
C THR A 260 2.98 -13.73 -3.01
N LEU A 261 3.90 -13.22 -2.18
CA LEU A 261 4.61 -11.95 -2.42
C LEU A 261 5.54 -12.02 -3.65
N LEU A 262 6.30 -13.10 -3.81
CA LEU A 262 7.29 -13.24 -4.90
C LEU A 262 6.73 -13.85 -6.19
N GLY A 263 5.57 -14.53 -6.15
CA GLY A 263 4.99 -15.24 -7.28
C GLY A 263 5.73 -16.51 -7.71
N ALA A 264 6.70 -16.99 -6.93
CA ALA A 264 7.55 -18.15 -7.22
C ALA A 264 7.67 -19.08 -6.00
N ASP A 265 7.97 -20.37 -6.22
CA ASP A 265 8.20 -21.31 -5.12
C ASP A 265 9.52 -20.98 -4.39
N VAL A 266 9.42 -20.75 -3.08
CA VAL A 266 10.53 -20.40 -2.18
C VAL A 266 10.98 -21.56 -1.31
N SER A 267 10.35 -22.74 -1.43
CA SER A 267 10.53 -23.87 -0.51
C SER A 267 11.94 -24.44 -0.48
N ARG A 268 12.73 -24.19 -1.53
CA ARG A 268 14.12 -24.66 -1.70
C ARG A 268 15.15 -23.53 -1.75
N THR A 269 14.75 -22.28 -1.49
CA THR A 269 15.62 -21.10 -1.59
C THR A 269 16.50 -20.98 -0.36
N GLY A 270 17.82 -20.88 -0.56
CA GLY A 270 18.78 -20.62 0.52
C GLY A 270 18.88 -19.14 0.83
N TRP A 271 18.13 -18.66 1.83
CA TRP A 271 18.15 -17.24 2.20
C TRP A 271 19.43 -16.83 2.93
N ILE A 272 20.05 -15.73 2.49
CA ILE A 272 21.16 -15.07 3.20
C ILE A 272 20.63 -13.81 3.88
N ILE A 273 20.65 -13.82 5.22
CA ILE A 273 20.52 -12.60 6.03
C ILE A 273 21.94 -12.05 6.20
N SER A 274 22.23 -10.88 5.65
CA SER A 274 23.55 -10.25 5.79
C SER A 274 23.70 -9.59 7.16
N ASP A 275 24.87 -9.74 7.78
CA ASP A 275 25.22 -9.00 9.01
C ASP A 275 25.30 -7.48 8.77
N ASP A 276 25.46 -7.04 7.52
CA ASP A 276 25.41 -5.62 7.15
C ASP A 276 24.02 -4.99 7.36
N LEU A 277 22.95 -5.79 7.46
CA LEU A 277 21.60 -5.32 7.81
C LEU A 277 21.60 -4.58 9.16
N VAL A 278 22.44 -5.03 10.11
CA VAL A 278 22.63 -4.36 11.41
C VAL A 278 23.28 -2.99 11.23
N LYS A 279 24.29 -2.88 10.36
CA LYS A 279 24.98 -1.60 10.07
C LYS A 279 24.06 -0.63 9.32
N GLN A 280 23.35 -1.12 8.31
CA GLN A 280 22.40 -0.34 7.51
C GLN A 280 21.24 0.20 8.35
N SER A 281 20.86 -0.51 9.42
CA SER A 281 19.85 -0.05 10.36
C SER A 281 20.20 1.25 11.07
N ASP A 282 21.49 1.50 11.37
CA ASP A 282 21.92 2.65 12.17
C ASP A 282 21.13 2.79 13.48
N LEU A 283 21.04 1.66 14.19
CA LEU A 283 20.16 1.46 15.35
C LEU A 283 20.30 2.53 16.44
N TYR A 284 21.48 3.12 16.58
CA TYR A 284 21.81 4.11 17.62
C TYR A 284 21.97 5.55 17.08
N GLY A 285 21.80 5.78 15.77
CA GLY A 285 21.74 7.12 15.19
C GLY A 285 20.45 7.85 15.57
N GLU A 286 20.45 9.18 15.52
CA GLU A 286 19.21 9.96 15.68
C GLU A 286 18.37 9.88 14.40
N PRO A 287 17.07 9.53 14.47
CA PRO A 287 16.24 9.31 13.27
C PRO A 287 15.86 10.63 12.58
N GLU A 288 16.11 10.71 11.27
CA GLU A 288 15.74 11.84 10.43
C GLU A 288 14.24 11.79 10.05
N PHE A 289 13.37 12.29 10.95
CA PHE A 289 11.91 12.23 10.80
C PHE A 289 11.34 12.80 9.48
N ASN A 290 12.07 13.70 8.82
CA ASN A 290 11.70 14.27 7.52
C ASN A 290 11.91 13.31 6.33
N THR A 291 12.65 12.21 6.50
CA THR A 291 12.88 11.19 5.45
C THR A 291 11.85 10.05 5.50
N ILE A 292 11.09 9.95 6.59
CA ILE A 292 10.17 8.86 6.91
C ILE A 292 8.86 9.03 6.09
N PRO A 293 8.49 8.09 5.19
CA PRO A 293 7.33 8.27 4.31
C PRO A 293 6.01 8.56 5.03
N LYS A 294 5.77 7.93 6.19
CA LYS A 294 4.56 8.16 7.01
C LYS A 294 4.48 9.60 7.55
N MET A 295 5.62 10.21 7.89
CA MET A 295 5.70 11.62 8.28
C MET A 295 5.51 12.56 7.09
N ILE A 296 6.10 12.24 5.93
CA ILE A 296 5.94 13.03 4.70
C ILE A 296 4.47 13.06 4.26
N ALA A 297 3.77 11.91 4.26
CA ALA A 297 2.35 11.82 3.94
C ALA A 297 1.47 12.66 4.89
N ALA A 298 1.76 12.60 6.20
CA ALA A 298 1.06 13.40 7.20
C ALA A 298 1.30 14.91 7.01
N GLN A 299 2.53 15.33 6.72
CA GLN A 299 2.86 16.74 6.45
C GLN A 299 2.24 17.25 5.15
N ALA A 300 2.28 16.47 4.07
CA ALA A 300 1.60 16.80 2.81
C ALA A 300 0.08 16.96 3.00
N SER A 301 -0.52 16.18 3.91
CA SER A 301 -1.94 16.31 4.28
C SER A 301 -2.26 17.66 4.97
N VAL A 302 -1.30 18.27 5.66
CA VAL A 302 -1.44 19.64 6.19
C VAL A 302 -1.45 20.67 5.06
N GLU A 303 -0.62 20.50 4.03
CA GLU A 303 -0.61 21.38 2.86
C GLU A 303 -1.92 21.27 2.04
N VAL A 304 -2.48 20.06 1.91
CA VAL A 304 -3.84 19.88 1.36
C VAL A 304 -4.87 20.69 2.13
N ALA A 305 -4.89 20.60 3.47
CA ALA A 305 -5.86 21.32 4.30
C ALA A 305 -5.68 22.85 4.22
N LYS A 306 -4.43 23.35 4.17
CA LYS A 306 -4.13 24.76 3.93
C LYS A 306 -4.64 25.23 2.56
N ALA A 307 -4.36 24.47 1.50
CA ALA A 307 -4.81 24.80 0.14
C ALA A 307 -6.34 24.83 0.05
N GLN A 308 -7.05 23.87 0.67
CA GLN A 308 -8.51 23.83 0.73
C GLN A 308 -9.10 25.02 1.51
N LYS A 309 -8.44 25.43 2.59
CA LYS A 309 -8.81 26.63 3.36
C LYS A 309 -8.66 27.91 2.54
N GLU A 310 -7.58 28.06 1.78
CA GLU A 310 -7.42 29.20 0.86
C GLU A 310 -8.42 29.15 -0.29
N GLN A 311 -8.67 28.00 -0.90
CA GLN A 311 -9.74 27.83 -1.90
C GLN A 311 -11.09 28.29 -1.36
N THR A 312 -11.44 27.86 -0.14
CA THR A 312 -12.66 28.25 0.56
C THR A 312 -12.71 29.76 0.84
N ARG A 313 -11.56 30.37 1.19
CA ARG A 313 -11.42 31.82 1.36
C ARG A 313 -11.59 32.58 0.05
N LEU A 314 -11.26 32.01 -1.10
CA LEU A 314 -11.39 32.67 -2.39
C LEU A 314 -12.84 32.66 -2.93
N THR A 315 -13.70 31.73 -2.48
CA THR A 315 -15.13 31.67 -2.83
C THR A 315 -15.90 32.99 -2.62
N ARG A 316 -15.44 33.87 -1.71
CA ARG A 316 -16.05 35.19 -1.47
C ARG A 316 -15.86 36.21 -2.60
N TYR A 317 -14.92 35.98 -3.53
CA TYR A 317 -14.64 36.92 -4.62
C TYR A 317 -15.51 36.62 -5.86
N PRO A 318 -15.87 37.64 -6.66
CA PRO A 318 -16.61 37.43 -7.91
C PRO A 318 -15.83 36.58 -8.92
N THR A 319 -16.55 35.90 -9.82
CA THR A 319 -16.00 35.43 -11.10
C THR A 319 -16.46 36.37 -12.20
N LEU A 320 -15.52 36.93 -12.97
CA LEU A 320 -15.77 37.59 -14.24
C LEU A 320 -15.60 36.57 -15.38
N SER A 321 -16.57 36.52 -16.28
CA SER A 321 -16.61 35.60 -17.42
C SER A 321 -17.17 36.24 -18.68
N VAL A 322 -16.79 35.71 -19.84
CA VAL A 322 -17.48 35.93 -21.12
C VAL A 322 -18.43 34.75 -21.33
N LYS A 323 -19.68 35.03 -21.67
CA LYS A 323 -20.67 34.05 -22.11
C LYS A 323 -21.09 34.34 -23.54
N GLY A 324 -20.81 33.40 -24.44
CA GLY A 324 -21.42 33.34 -25.76
C GLY A 324 -22.61 32.38 -25.75
N SER A 325 -23.68 32.70 -26.44
CA SER A 325 -24.81 31.80 -26.67
C SER A 325 -25.26 31.88 -28.13
N LEU A 326 -25.62 30.73 -28.70
CA LEU A 326 -26.26 30.59 -30.00
C LEU A 326 -27.53 29.75 -29.79
N SER A 327 -28.69 30.26 -30.18
CA SER A 327 -29.93 29.51 -30.19
C SER A 327 -30.56 29.49 -31.59
N GLN A 328 -31.08 28.34 -31.99
CA GLN A 328 -31.82 28.16 -33.23
C GLN A 328 -33.12 27.41 -32.94
N ALA A 329 -34.26 27.96 -33.33
CA ALA A 329 -35.49 27.17 -33.38
C ALA A 329 -35.38 26.19 -34.57
N ILE A 330 -35.53 24.90 -34.29
CA ILE A 330 -35.67 23.83 -35.30
C ILE A 330 -37.14 23.70 -35.73
N ASN A 331 -38.06 24.06 -34.84
CA ASN A 331 -39.49 24.16 -35.09
C ASN A 331 -40.09 25.18 -34.11
N GLY A 332 -40.93 26.08 -34.60
CA GLY A 332 -41.58 27.14 -33.81
C GLY A 332 -40.74 28.42 -33.69
N ARG A 333 -41.08 29.31 -32.75
CA ARG A 333 -40.46 30.63 -32.64
C ARG A 333 -39.27 30.63 -31.68
N ASN A 334 -38.13 31.18 -32.10
CA ASN A 334 -36.99 31.36 -31.21
C ASN A 334 -37.30 32.49 -30.19
N PRO A 335 -37.33 32.20 -28.88
CA PRO A 335 -37.74 33.16 -27.84
C PRO A 335 -36.78 34.34 -27.67
N ASN A 336 -35.59 34.29 -28.28
CA ASN A 336 -34.58 35.35 -28.15
C ASN A 336 -34.68 36.42 -29.25
N ASN A 337 -35.47 36.20 -30.30
CA ASN A 337 -35.60 37.14 -31.43
C ASN A 337 -36.99 37.19 -32.10
N ASP A 338 -37.96 36.44 -31.56
CA ASP A 338 -39.34 36.29 -32.07
C ASP A 338 -39.46 35.91 -33.55
N LYS A 339 -38.46 35.21 -34.10
CA LYS A 339 -38.49 34.68 -35.47
C LYS A 339 -38.77 33.18 -35.48
N ASP A 340 -39.69 32.79 -36.35
CA ASP A 340 -39.97 31.39 -36.68
C ASP A 340 -38.71 30.78 -37.32
N ASP A 341 -38.29 29.61 -36.82
CA ASP A 341 -37.03 28.92 -37.15
C ASP A 341 -35.77 29.80 -37.04
N GLY A 342 -35.85 30.87 -36.25
CA GLY A 342 -34.86 31.93 -36.18
C GLY A 342 -33.55 31.51 -35.52
N LEU A 343 -32.42 32.02 -36.04
CA LEU A 343 -31.10 31.98 -35.40
C LEU A 343 -30.86 33.25 -34.57
N TYR A 344 -30.37 33.09 -33.36
CA TYR A 344 -29.96 34.19 -32.47
C TYR A 344 -28.59 33.89 -31.86
N SER A 345 -27.73 34.92 -31.81
CA SER A 345 -26.41 34.84 -31.17
C SER A 345 -26.21 36.02 -30.22
N SER A 346 -25.67 35.77 -29.03
CA SER A 346 -25.27 36.81 -28.08
C SER A 346 -23.88 36.56 -27.50
N VAL A 347 -23.21 37.64 -27.13
CA VAL A 347 -21.97 37.62 -26.33
C VAL A 347 -22.15 38.63 -25.21
N MET A 348 -21.90 38.20 -23.97
CA MET A 348 -22.13 38.98 -22.75
C MET A 348 -20.94 38.85 -21.80
N LEU A 349 -20.66 39.92 -21.05
CA LEU A 349 -19.78 39.87 -19.88
C LEU A 349 -20.64 39.64 -18.64
N GLU A 350 -20.30 38.64 -17.85
CA GLU A 350 -21.00 38.33 -16.59
C GLU A 350 -20.02 38.35 -15.42
N ALA A 351 -20.32 39.17 -14.42
CA ALA A 351 -19.68 39.12 -13.10
C ALA A 351 -20.67 38.49 -12.10
N SER A 352 -20.36 37.30 -11.59
CA SER A 352 -21.19 36.58 -10.62
C SER A 352 -20.50 36.47 -9.26
N SER A 353 -21.22 36.76 -8.18
CA SER A 353 -20.74 36.63 -6.81
C SER A 353 -21.88 36.34 -5.84
N GLN A 354 -21.61 35.51 -4.83
CA GLN A 354 -22.53 35.18 -3.77
C GLN A 354 -22.28 36.09 -2.55
N PHE A 355 -22.60 37.38 -2.72
CA PHE A 355 -22.26 38.46 -1.78
C PHE A 355 -22.78 38.24 -0.35
N TYR A 356 -23.90 37.53 -0.17
CA TYR A 356 -24.40 37.11 1.13
C TYR A 356 -25.08 35.75 1.05
N GLN A 357 -24.68 34.83 1.93
CA GLN A 357 -25.20 33.45 2.01
C GLN A 357 -25.54 33.08 3.46
N GLY A 358 -26.11 34.01 4.25
CA GLY A 358 -26.46 33.74 5.66
C GLY A 358 -25.27 33.34 6.54
N GLY A 359 -24.06 33.81 6.23
CA GLY A 359 -22.83 33.44 6.94
C GLY A 359 -22.20 32.10 6.51
N ALA A 360 -22.73 31.40 5.50
CA ALA A 360 -22.21 30.10 5.06
C ALA A 360 -20.70 30.11 4.73
N VAL A 361 -20.22 31.11 3.96
CA VAL A 361 -18.79 31.20 3.57
C VAL A 361 -17.88 31.40 4.78
N SER A 362 -18.25 32.25 5.75
CA SER A 362 -17.48 32.41 7.00
C SER A 362 -17.45 31.12 7.82
N SER A 363 -18.56 30.38 7.87
CA SER A 363 -18.61 29.08 8.54
C SER A 363 -17.76 28.03 7.81
N GLN A 364 -17.75 28.01 6.47
CA GLN A 364 -16.88 27.14 5.68
C GLN A 364 -15.39 27.43 5.92
N VAL A 365 -14.97 28.71 5.94
CA VAL A 365 -13.58 29.08 6.29
C VAL A 365 -13.24 28.66 7.73
N LYS A 366 -14.19 28.74 8.67
CA LYS A 366 -13.99 28.26 10.05
C LYS A 366 -13.86 26.73 10.10
N MET A 367 -14.70 25.98 9.38
CA MET A 367 -14.59 24.52 9.26
C MET A 367 -13.25 24.10 8.65
N ALA A 368 -12.83 24.72 7.54
CA ALA A 368 -11.53 24.46 6.93
C ALA A 368 -10.34 24.82 7.85
N SER A 369 -10.49 25.82 8.71
CA SER A 369 -9.48 26.16 9.73
C SER A 369 -9.35 25.08 10.81
N TYR A 370 -10.45 24.44 11.22
CA TYR A 370 -10.38 23.29 12.13
C TYR A 370 -9.89 22.01 11.44
N ALA A 371 -10.17 21.83 10.13
CA ALA A 371 -9.60 20.74 9.35
C ALA A 371 -8.07 20.85 9.22
N GLU A 372 -7.54 22.06 9.01
CA GLU A 372 -6.10 22.33 9.06
C GLU A 372 -5.48 21.98 10.41
N GLU A 373 -6.15 22.33 11.51
CA GLU A 373 -5.66 22.05 12.86
C GLU A 373 -5.73 20.55 13.23
N ALA A 374 -6.75 19.85 12.73
CA ALA A 374 -6.84 18.40 12.83
C ALA A 374 -5.71 17.71 12.03
N ALA A 375 -5.37 18.21 10.84
CA ALA A 375 -4.25 17.69 10.05
C ALA A 375 -2.91 17.87 10.78
N LYS A 376 -2.63 19.05 11.37
CA LYS A 376 -1.44 19.26 12.21
C LYS A 376 -1.41 18.33 13.42
N SER A 377 -2.56 18.15 14.08
CA SER A 377 -2.69 17.20 15.19
C SER A 377 -2.41 15.76 14.75
N LYS A 378 -2.76 15.40 13.50
CA LYS A 378 -2.41 14.08 12.94
C LYS A 378 -0.91 13.92 12.69
N VAL A 379 -0.19 14.97 12.26
CA VAL A 379 1.29 14.93 12.19
C VAL A 379 1.89 14.61 13.56
N ASN A 380 1.40 15.24 14.63
CA ASN A 380 1.85 14.96 15.99
C ASN A 380 1.55 13.51 16.42
N SER A 381 0.38 12.96 16.06
CA SER A 381 0.08 11.53 16.29
C SER A 381 1.07 10.64 15.55
N VAL A 382 1.30 10.84 14.25
CA VAL A 382 2.22 9.99 13.47
C VAL A 382 3.66 10.10 13.99
N TYR A 383 4.09 11.29 14.43
CA TYR A 383 5.38 11.47 15.09
C TYR A 383 5.51 10.63 16.37
N LEU A 384 4.49 10.63 17.23
CA LEU A 384 4.47 9.82 18.45
C LEU A 384 4.42 8.32 18.14
N ASP A 385 3.63 7.90 17.15
CA ASP A 385 3.51 6.51 16.70
C ASP A 385 4.88 5.99 16.19
N VAL A 386 5.59 6.78 15.37
CA VAL A 386 6.94 6.45 14.86
C VAL A 386 7.97 6.44 15.99
N LEU A 387 7.93 7.42 16.89
CA LEU A 387 8.85 7.51 18.03
C LEU A 387 8.67 6.31 18.99
N ASP A 388 7.44 5.84 19.20
CA ASP A 388 7.15 4.65 19.99
C ASP A 388 7.69 3.38 19.32
N GLN A 389 7.47 3.20 18.00
CA GLN A 389 8.04 2.07 17.24
C GLN A 389 9.56 2.04 17.35
N ILE A 390 10.24 3.18 17.17
CA ILE A 390 11.70 3.31 17.27
C ILE A 390 12.20 2.92 18.67
N ARG A 391 11.56 3.44 19.73
CA ARG A 391 11.92 3.13 21.13
C ARG A 391 11.68 1.67 21.47
N THR A 392 10.52 1.14 21.11
CA THR A 392 10.12 -0.25 21.35
C THR A 392 11.05 -1.22 20.61
N SER A 393 11.43 -0.94 19.35
CA SER A 393 12.40 -1.78 18.63
C SER A 393 13.79 -1.78 19.29
N ARG A 394 14.29 -0.63 19.74
CA ARG A 394 15.57 -0.55 20.49
C ARG A 394 15.52 -1.36 21.79
N GLU A 395 14.50 -1.13 22.61
CA GLU A 395 14.32 -1.81 23.90
C GLU A 395 14.14 -3.33 23.72
N GLN A 396 13.45 -3.77 22.67
CA GLN A 396 13.35 -5.19 22.31
C GLN A 396 14.71 -5.78 21.94
N ILE A 397 15.50 -5.11 21.09
CA ILE A 397 16.83 -5.59 20.68
C ILE A 397 17.75 -5.73 21.90
N GLU A 398 17.82 -4.71 22.75
CA GLU A 398 18.66 -4.75 23.96
C GLU A 398 18.22 -5.84 24.93
N ASN A 399 16.90 -5.98 25.19
CA ASN A 399 16.38 -7.03 26.05
C ASN A 399 16.68 -8.43 25.49
N LYS A 400 16.54 -8.62 24.18
CA LYS A 400 16.82 -9.92 23.54
C LYS A 400 18.31 -10.24 23.55
N GLN A 401 19.20 -9.25 23.37
CA GLN A 401 20.65 -9.42 23.55
C GLN A 401 20.99 -9.84 24.99
N ARG A 402 20.43 -9.16 26.00
CA ARG A 402 20.58 -9.55 27.42
C ARG A 402 20.03 -10.96 27.69
N GLN A 403 18.87 -11.30 27.12
CA GLN A 403 18.24 -12.62 27.24
C GLN A 403 19.10 -13.72 26.61
N MET A 404 19.70 -13.50 25.44
CA MET A 404 20.58 -14.47 24.78
C MET A 404 21.80 -14.85 25.62
N LEU A 405 22.41 -13.91 26.35
CA LEU A 405 23.52 -14.21 27.26
C LEU A 405 23.10 -15.17 28.39
N VAL A 406 21.89 -15.01 28.94
CA VAL A 406 21.34 -15.91 29.95
C VAL A 406 20.99 -17.27 29.35
N LEU A 407 20.37 -17.29 28.16
CA LEU A 407 19.98 -18.51 27.46
C LEU A 407 21.18 -19.37 27.03
N ALA A 408 22.30 -18.76 26.61
CA ALA A 408 23.54 -19.48 26.31
C ALA A 408 24.12 -20.20 27.56
N ASN A 409 24.09 -19.55 28.71
CA ASN A 409 24.49 -20.18 29.99
C ASN A 409 23.51 -21.28 30.41
N ARG A 410 22.21 -21.09 30.19
CA ARG A 410 21.18 -22.13 30.41
C ARG A 410 21.41 -23.34 29.51
N GLN A 411 21.70 -23.13 28.22
CA GLN A 411 22.03 -24.20 27.29
C GLN A 411 23.22 -25.05 27.80
N ALA A 412 24.34 -24.42 28.15
CA ALA A 412 25.53 -25.12 28.64
C ALA A 412 25.26 -25.94 29.92
N THR A 413 24.56 -25.34 30.88
CA THR A 413 24.20 -26.01 32.15
C THR A 413 23.20 -27.14 31.96
N THR A 414 22.19 -26.99 31.09
CA THR A 414 21.22 -28.05 30.80
C THR A 414 21.84 -29.22 30.04
N VAL A 415 22.74 -28.96 29.07
CA VAL A 415 23.52 -30.02 28.40
C VAL A 415 24.31 -30.83 29.42
N ARG A 416 25.00 -30.17 30.35
CA ARG A 416 25.78 -30.85 31.39
C ARG A 416 24.92 -31.66 32.35
N THR A 417 23.74 -31.16 32.73
CA THR A 417 22.77 -31.90 33.56
C THR A 417 22.31 -33.18 32.87
N ARG A 418 22.01 -33.12 31.56
CA ARG A 418 21.59 -34.31 30.79
C ARG A 418 22.68 -35.37 30.71
N GLU A 419 23.94 -34.98 30.53
CA GLU A 419 25.08 -35.92 30.58
C GLU A 419 25.16 -36.66 31.94
N LEU A 420 25.10 -35.90 33.04
CA LEU A 420 25.16 -36.48 34.39
C LEU A 420 23.96 -37.40 34.68
N TYR A 421 22.75 -37.00 34.28
CA TYR A 421 21.55 -37.83 34.44
C TYR A 421 21.59 -39.07 33.54
N GLN A 422 22.20 -39.00 32.36
CA GLN A 422 22.38 -40.14 31.47
C GLN A 422 23.30 -41.19 32.09
N GLU A 423 24.41 -40.79 32.71
CA GLU A 423 25.29 -41.72 33.45
C GLU A 423 24.60 -42.28 34.70
N GLN A 424 23.91 -41.45 35.49
CA GLN A 424 23.17 -41.94 36.66
C GLN A 424 22.02 -42.88 36.28
N TYR A 425 21.32 -42.65 35.16
CA TYR A 425 20.29 -43.57 34.66
C TYR A 425 20.89 -44.90 34.22
N LYS A 426 22.04 -44.92 33.53
CA LYS A 426 22.78 -46.16 33.22
C LYS A 426 23.13 -46.93 34.51
N LEU A 427 23.57 -46.23 35.55
CA LEU A 427 23.89 -46.81 36.87
C LEU A 427 22.65 -47.16 37.73
N GLY A 428 21.44 -46.82 37.28
CA GLY A 428 20.19 -47.08 38.02
C GLY A 428 19.93 -46.16 39.22
N THR A 429 20.66 -45.05 39.34
CA THR A 429 20.56 -44.10 40.47
C THR A 429 19.73 -42.85 40.15
N ARG A 430 19.13 -42.76 38.95
CA ARG A 430 18.23 -41.69 38.51
C ARG A 430 17.01 -42.29 37.80
N SER A 431 15.88 -41.58 37.76
CA SER A 431 14.70 -42.02 37.00
C SER A 431 14.82 -41.71 35.51
N LEU A 432 14.05 -42.44 34.67
CA LEU A 432 13.92 -42.11 33.26
C LEU A 432 13.28 -40.72 33.05
N VAL A 433 12.28 -40.38 33.87
CA VAL A 433 11.54 -39.12 33.78
C VAL A 433 12.48 -37.92 33.97
N ASP A 434 13.45 -38.01 34.88
CA ASP A 434 14.49 -36.99 35.04
C ASP A 434 15.34 -36.81 33.78
N LEU A 435 15.73 -37.91 33.13
CA LEU A 435 16.54 -37.88 31.91
C LEU A 435 15.74 -37.31 30.72
N LEU A 436 14.47 -37.70 30.56
CA LEU A 436 13.56 -37.15 29.56
C LEU A 436 13.30 -35.65 29.79
N ASN A 437 13.12 -35.23 31.04
CA ASN A 437 12.98 -33.82 31.41
C ASN A 437 14.25 -33.02 31.11
N ALA A 438 15.44 -33.58 31.35
CA ALA A 438 16.70 -32.94 31.01
C ALA A 438 16.88 -32.78 29.48
N GLU A 439 16.51 -33.79 28.68
CA GLU A 439 16.53 -33.71 27.21
C GLU A 439 15.52 -32.68 26.69
N GLN A 440 14.30 -32.65 27.25
CA GLN A 440 13.29 -31.63 26.94
C GLN A 440 13.78 -30.22 27.27
N ALA A 441 14.49 -30.04 28.39
CA ALA A 441 15.04 -28.75 28.77
C ALA A 441 16.15 -28.27 27.81
N ILE A 442 16.95 -29.18 27.21
CA ILE A 442 17.90 -28.83 26.14
C ILE A 442 17.14 -28.28 24.93
N HIS A 443 16.09 -29.00 24.49
CA HIS A 443 15.27 -28.54 23.37
C HIS A 443 14.70 -27.13 23.64
N SER A 444 14.09 -26.92 24.80
CA SER A 444 13.53 -25.61 25.15
C SER A 444 14.61 -24.51 25.20
N ALA A 445 15.80 -24.79 25.76
CA ALA A 445 16.91 -23.83 25.79
C ALA A 445 17.42 -23.46 24.39
N ASN A 446 17.60 -24.45 23.51
CA ASN A 446 18.01 -24.24 22.12
C ASN A 446 16.94 -23.44 21.33
N SER A 447 15.67 -23.83 21.45
CA SER A 447 14.55 -23.19 20.77
C SER A 447 14.33 -21.75 21.24
N GLU A 448 14.46 -21.46 22.54
CA GLU A 448 14.41 -20.10 23.07
C GLU A 448 15.58 -19.24 22.59
N LEU A 449 16.80 -19.80 22.52
CA LEU A 449 18.00 -19.09 22.06
C LEU A 449 17.90 -18.70 20.58
N GLU A 450 17.53 -19.63 19.70
CA GLU A 450 17.30 -19.31 18.27
C GLU A 450 16.11 -18.36 18.09
N THR A 451 15.03 -18.53 18.86
CA THR A 451 13.88 -17.60 18.81
C THR A 451 14.31 -16.19 19.19
N ALA A 452 15.09 -16.00 20.26
CA ALA A 452 15.61 -14.70 20.66
C ALA A 452 16.54 -14.10 19.58
N ARG A 453 17.36 -14.92 18.92
CA ARG A 453 18.22 -14.50 17.80
C ARG A 453 17.40 -13.97 16.62
N TYR A 454 16.34 -14.67 16.20
CA TYR A 454 15.47 -14.22 15.11
C TYR A 454 14.47 -13.13 15.53
N ASP A 455 14.21 -12.94 16.82
CA ASP A 455 13.47 -11.77 17.32
C ASP A 455 14.30 -10.49 17.12
N ILE A 456 15.61 -10.52 17.39
CA ILE A 456 16.51 -9.38 17.12
C ILE A 456 16.46 -8.99 15.64
N TYR A 457 16.58 -9.95 14.71
CA TYR A 457 16.49 -9.65 13.28
C TYR A 457 15.12 -9.04 12.90
N ASN A 458 14.01 -9.53 13.47
CA ASN A 458 12.69 -8.95 13.25
C ASN A 458 12.58 -7.52 13.78
N SER A 459 13.06 -7.23 14.99
CA SER A 459 13.07 -5.86 15.55
C SER A 459 14.01 -4.92 14.76
N ILE A 460 15.09 -5.42 14.16
CA ILE A 460 15.97 -4.64 13.28
C ILE A 460 15.25 -4.23 11.99
N VAL A 461 14.54 -5.14 11.31
CA VAL A 461 13.80 -4.77 10.10
C VAL A 461 12.60 -3.87 10.40
N GLN A 462 11.96 -4.03 11.58
CA GLN A 462 10.96 -3.09 12.08
C GLN A 462 11.55 -1.70 12.29
N TYR A 463 12.73 -1.58 12.92
CA TYR A 463 13.43 -0.30 13.07
C TYR A 463 13.77 0.33 11.71
N ILE A 464 14.27 -0.45 10.74
CA ILE A 464 14.58 0.01 9.38
C ILE A 464 13.33 0.60 8.69
N SER A 465 12.17 -0.07 8.81
CA SER A 465 10.91 0.42 8.25
C SER A 465 10.39 1.66 9.00
N ALA A 466 10.39 1.64 10.34
CA ALA A 466 9.94 2.76 11.17
C ALA A 466 10.78 4.04 10.95
N THR A 467 12.07 3.90 10.63
CA THR A 467 12.98 5.02 10.32
C THR A 467 13.04 5.40 8.84
N GLY A 468 12.22 4.78 7.96
CA GLY A 468 12.23 5.05 6.51
C GLY A 468 13.50 4.61 5.78
N ARG A 469 14.36 3.82 6.45
CA ARG A 469 15.67 3.37 5.95
C ARG A 469 15.58 2.14 5.04
N SER A 470 14.40 1.56 4.85
CA SER A 470 14.15 0.43 3.92
C SER A 470 14.77 0.67 2.54
N ARG A 471 14.69 1.90 2.02
CA ARG A 471 15.30 2.27 0.72
C ARG A 471 16.81 2.08 0.68
N GLN A 472 17.52 2.37 1.78
CA GLN A 472 18.97 2.16 1.90
C GLN A 472 19.32 0.72 2.25
N ALA A 473 18.53 0.04 3.09
CA ALA A 473 18.80 -1.34 3.50
C ALA A 473 18.58 -2.35 2.36
N TYR A 474 17.62 -2.08 1.48
CA TYR A 474 17.24 -2.96 0.38
C TYR A 474 17.70 -2.48 -1.01
N ASP A 475 18.54 -1.43 -1.07
CA ASP A 475 19.03 -0.81 -2.32
C ASP A 475 17.91 -0.43 -3.30
N LEU A 476 16.88 0.28 -2.80
CA LEU A 476 15.68 0.70 -3.56
C LEU A 476 15.77 2.15 -4.05
N ASN A 477 16.92 2.81 -3.88
CA ASN A 477 17.17 4.12 -4.48
C ASN A 477 17.57 3.97 -5.96
N ASN A 478 17.08 4.89 -6.79
CA ASN A 478 17.30 4.96 -8.24
C ASN A 478 16.80 3.72 -9.03
N ILE A 479 15.73 3.07 -8.55
CA ILE A 479 15.04 2.00 -9.30
C ILE A 479 13.63 2.44 -9.69
N SER A 480 13.20 2.02 -10.88
CA SER A 480 11.81 2.10 -11.31
C SER A 480 11.05 0.88 -10.81
N ILE A 481 10.07 1.11 -9.93
CA ILE A 481 9.16 0.11 -9.37
C ILE A 481 7.83 0.28 -10.10
N GLN A 482 7.52 -0.64 -11.02
CA GLN A 482 6.28 -0.62 -11.79
C GLN A 482 6.02 0.70 -12.56
N GLY A 483 7.09 1.37 -13.00
CA GLY A 483 7.01 2.67 -13.66
C GLY A 483 7.01 3.88 -12.72
N PHE A 484 6.98 3.68 -11.39
CA PHE A 484 7.22 4.70 -10.37
C PHE A 484 8.70 4.70 -9.96
N GLU A 485 9.43 5.77 -10.24
CA GLU A 485 10.84 5.88 -9.86
C GLU A 485 11.00 6.39 -8.42
N VAL A 486 11.76 5.63 -7.60
CA VAL A 486 12.18 6.04 -6.25
C VAL A 486 13.57 6.66 -6.32
N GLN A 487 13.67 7.95 -6.04
CA GLN A 487 14.95 8.65 -5.93
C GLN A 487 15.33 8.88 -4.45
N PRO A 488 16.63 8.94 -4.12
CA PRO A 488 17.12 9.14 -2.75
C PRO A 488 16.69 10.49 -2.16
#